data_AF-A0A0M2R1D3-F1
#
_entry.id   AF-A0A0M2R1D3-F1
#
_cell.length_a   1.000
_cell.length_b   1.000
_cell.length_c   1.000
_cell.angle_alpha   90.00
_cell.angle_beta   90.00
_cell.angle_gamma   90.00
#
_symmetry.space_group_name_H-M   'P 1'
#
loop_
_entity.id
_entity.type
_entity.pdbx_description
1 polymer ?
#
loop_
_entity_poly.entity_id
_entity_poly.type
_entity_poly.pdbx_seq_one_letter_code
_entity_poly.pdbx_strand_id
1 'polypeptide(L)'
;MKNILMTVALVAAFFVSACTTPGGNKLTPEQQLQLTCDGISSTIKVLAGYRAAGELSEDSVKLVNDLRPSTVALCDGSVTDYQSALTILSNTAFTLLTIRKGAES
;
A
#
# COMPACT_ATOMS: atom_id res chain seq x y z
N MET A 1 -33.20 -10.41 -35.40
CA MET A 1 -31.78 -10.16 -35.03
C MET A 1 -31.47 -8.72 -34.57
N LYS A 2 -32.30 -7.71 -34.86
CA LYS A 2 -32.04 -6.31 -34.47
C LYS A 2 -32.31 -6.02 -32.98
N ASN A 3 -33.27 -6.74 -32.39
CA ASN A 3 -33.71 -6.51 -31.00
C ASN A 3 -32.77 -7.14 -29.95
N ILE A 4 -32.05 -8.21 -30.32
CA ILE A 4 -31.10 -8.91 -29.43
C ILE A 4 -29.81 -8.09 -29.28
N LEU A 5 -29.35 -7.43 -30.35
CA LEU A 5 -28.18 -6.56 -30.32
C LEU A 5 -28.35 -5.33 -29.40
N MET A 6 -29.58 -4.80 -29.30
CA MET A 6 -29.87 -3.67 -28.40
C MET A 6 -29.84 -4.06 -26.92
N THR A 7 -30.24 -5.29 -26.57
CA THR A 7 -30.27 -5.76 -25.17
C THR A 7 -28.87 -6.03 -24.64
N VAL A 8 -27.96 -6.55 -25.47
CA VAL A 8 -26.57 -6.83 -25.08
C VAL A 8 -25.77 -5.54 -24.82
N ALA A 9 -26.00 -4.48 -25.60
CA ALA A 9 -25.34 -3.19 -25.40
C ALA A 9 -25.75 -2.51 -24.08
N LEU A 10 -27.02 -2.65 -23.68
CA LEU A 10 -27.53 -2.02 -22.48
C LEU A 10 -27.03 -2.72 -21.21
N VAL A 11 -26.91 -4.05 -21.23
CA VAL A 11 -26.35 -4.83 -20.12
C VAL A 11 -24.86 -4.54 -19.93
N ALA A 12 -24.08 -4.45 -21.02
CA ALA A 12 -22.66 -4.12 -20.94
C ALA A 12 -22.41 -2.74 -20.29
N ALA A 13 -23.21 -1.73 -20.61
CA ALA A 13 -23.05 -0.37 -20.09
C ALA A 13 -23.22 -0.26 -18.56
N PHE A 14 -24.03 -1.12 -17.94
CA PHE A 14 -24.18 -1.14 -16.48
C PHE A 14 -23.07 -1.88 -15.74
N PHE A 15 -22.33 -2.78 -16.41
CA PHE A 15 -21.19 -3.48 -15.80
C PHE A 15 -19.89 -2.69 -15.90
N VAL A 16 -19.69 -1.86 -16.95
CA VAL A 16 -18.53 -0.96 -17.02
C VAL A 16 -18.63 0.26 -16.11
N SER A 17 -19.83 0.69 -15.72
CA SER A 17 -19.99 1.81 -14.78
C SER A 17 -19.61 1.46 -13.34
N ALA A 18 -19.46 0.18 -13.01
CA ALA A 18 -18.99 -0.27 -11.69
C ALA A 18 -17.47 -0.09 -11.49
N CYS A 19 -16.66 -0.14 -12.56
CA CYS A 19 -15.21 0.11 -12.47
C CYS A 19 -14.85 1.60 -12.60
N THR A 20 -15.75 2.43 -13.13
CA THR A 20 -15.58 3.87 -13.20
C THR A 20 -16.58 4.54 -12.27
N THR A 21 -16.43 4.41 -10.95
CA THR A 21 -17.20 5.28 -10.05
C THR A 21 -16.60 6.68 -10.16
N PRO A 22 -17.20 7.62 -10.93
CA PRO A 22 -16.65 8.95 -11.13
C PRO A 22 -17.15 9.77 -9.95
N GLY A 23 -16.54 9.54 -8.79
CA GLY A 23 -17.05 9.98 -7.49
C GLY A 23 -16.86 8.97 -6.36
N GLY A 24 -15.99 7.96 -6.53
CA GLY A 24 -15.70 6.97 -5.50
C GLY A 24 -15.35 7.65 -4.18
N ASN A 25 -15.90 7.13 -3.08
CA ASN A 25 -15.71 7.62 -1.72
C ASN A 25 -14.24 7.97 -1.50
N LYS A 26 -13.92 9.28 -1.50
CA LYS A 26 -12.57 9.75 -1.21
C LYS A 26 -12.28 9.33 0.23
N LEU A 27 -11.27 8.48 0.39
CA LEU A 27 -10.79 8.09 1.71
C LEU A 27 -10.41 9.35 2.49
N THR A 28 -10.85 9.43 3.75
CA THR A 28 -10.40 10.50 4.63
C THR A 28 -8.89 10.40 4.86
N PRO A 29 -8.19 11.49 5.20
CA PRO A 29 -6.75 11.43 5.48
C PRO A 29 -6.40 10.41 6.57
N GLU A 30 -7.25 10.26 7.59
CA GLU A 30 -7.11 9.23 8.62
C GLU A 30 -7.20 7.80 8.03
N GLN A 31 -8.19 7.54 7.17
CA GLN A 31 -8.32 6.25 6.49
C GLN A 31 -7.12 5.96 5.57
N GLN A 32 -6.62 6.97 4.86
CA GLN A 32 -5.41 6.84 4.04
C GLN A 32 -4.19 6.52 4.92
N LEU A 33 -4.08 7.16 6.08
CA LEU A 33 -2.97 6.93 7.02
C LEU A 33 -3.00 5.48 7.51
N GLN A 34 -4.17 5.00 7.96
CA GLN A 34 -4.35 3.62 8.41
C GLN A 34 -4.01 2.61 7.32
N LEU A 35 -4.51 2.81 6.09
CA LEU A 35 -4.17 1.94 4.96
C LEU A 35 -2.67 1.93 4.63
N THR A 36 -2.01 3.09 4.76
CA THR A 36 -0.57 3.18 4.53
C THR A 36 0.20 2.43 5.61
N CYS A 37 -0.20 2.56 6.87
CA CYS A 37 0.35 1.81 8.00
C CYS A 37 0.18 0.29 7.82
N ASP A 38 -0.99 -0.16 7.37
CA ASP A 38 -1.26 -1.57 7.07
C ASP A 38 -0.36 -2.07 5.92
N GLY A 39 -0.21 -1.27 4.87
CA GLY A 39 0.67 -1.58 3.74
C GLY A 39 2.14 -1.74 4.15
N ILE A 40 2.64 -0.84 5.00
CA ILE A 40 4.00 -0.93 5.54
C ILE A 40 4.15 -2.16 6.43
N SER A 41 3.20 -2.41 7.33
CA SER A 41 3.21 -3.59 8.21
C SER A 41 3.26 -4.89 7.41
N SER A 42 2.47 -4.99 6.34
CA SER A 42 2.48 -6.13 5.42
C SER A 42 3.85 -6.28 4.73
N THR A 43 4.41 -5.18 4.22
CA THR A 43 5.73 -5.18 3.57
C THR A 43 6.82 -5.64 4.53
N ILE A 44 6.83 -5.16 5.77
CA ILE A 44 7.80 -5.57 6.80
C ILE A 44 7.67 -7.07 7.09
N LYS A 45 6.45 -7.63 7.14
CA LYS A 45 6.27 -9.08 7.33
C LYS A 45 6.87 -9.89 6.18
N VAL A 46 6.70 -9.44 4.93
CA VAL A 46 7.32 -10.08 3.77
C VAL A 46 8.84 -10.01 3.85
N LEU A 47 9.39 -8.83 4.15
CA LEU A 47 10.84 -8.64 4.33
C LEU A 47 11.40 -9.46 5.49
N ALA A 48 10.64 -9.64 6.57
CA ALA A 48 11.03 -10.52 7.68
C ALA A 48 11.17 -11.99 7.24
N GLY A 49 10.31 -12.45 6.34
CA GLY A 49 10.43 -13.77 5.71
C GLY A 49 11.72 -13.90 4.89
N TYR A 50 12.04 -12.90 4.05
CA TYR A 50 13.29 -12.89 3.29
C TYR A 50 14.52 -12.81 4.20
N ARG A 51 14.47 -12.04 5.29
CA ARG A 51 15.53 -12.01 6.30
C ARG A 51 15.76 -13.38 6.92
N ALA A 52 14.69 -14.07 7.32
CA ALA A 52 14.79 -15.40 7.93
C ALA A 52 15.35 -16.46 6.96
N ALA A 53 15.13 -16.27 5.66
CA ALA A 53 15.70 -17.10 4.60
C ALA A 53 17.15 -16.71 4.20
N GLY A 54 17.73 -15.66 4.79
CA GLY A 54 19.05 -15.16 4.42
C GLY A 54 19.10 -14.46 3.05
N GLU A 55 17.96 -14.01 2.54
CA GLU A 55 17.80 -13.46 1.19
C GLU A 55 17.82 -11.92 1.14
N LEU A 56 18.05 -11.28 2.29
CA LEU A 56 18.25 -9.83 2.41
C LEU A 56 19.69 -9.52 2.78
N SER A 57 20.26 -8.50 2.15
CA SER A 57 21.55 -7.93 2.55
C SER A 57 21.49 -7.32 3.95
N GLU A 58 22.65 -7.23 4.61
CA GLU A 58 22.75 -6.59 5.94
C GLU A 58 22.28 -5.13 5.92
N ASP A 59 22.60 -4.40 4.86
CA ASP A 59 22.12 -3.03 4.64
C ASP A 59 20.59 -2.96 4.57
N SER A 60 19.94 -3.93 3.92
CA SER A 60 18.48 -4.00 3.85
C SER A 60 17.86 -4.27 5.22
N VAL A 61 18.48 -5.18 5.99
CA VAL A 61 18.04 -5.48 7.37
C VAL A 61 18.20 -4.26 8.26
N LYS A 62 19.32 -3.54 8.16
CA LYS A 62 19.56 -2.31 8.91
C LYS A 62 18.54 -1.24 8.56
N LEU A 63 18.30 -1.00 7.28
CA LEU A 63 17.32 -0.02 6.81
C LEU A 63 15.90 -0.29 7.36
N VAL A 64 15.45 -1.56 7.33
CA VAL A 64 14.14 -1.92 7.92
C VAL A 64 14.12 -1.65 9.43
N ASN A 65 15.20 -1.98 10.14
CA ASN A 65 15.31 -1.73 11.58
C ASN A 65 15.31 -0.24 11.93
N ASP A 66 15.92 0.59 11.10
CA ASP A 66 15.99 2.05 11.28
C ASP A 66 14.64 2.74 11.00
N LEU A 67 13.89 2.25 10.01
CA LEU A 67 12.60 2.82 9.62
C LEU A 67 11.42 2.38 10.51
N ARG A 68 11.53 1.23 11.17
CA ARG A 68 10.43 0.66 11.97
C ARG A 68 10.00 1.55 13.15
N PRO A 69 10.88 2.14 13.99
CA PRO A 69 10.45 2.94 15.13
C PRO A 69 9.64 4.17 14.73
N SER A 70 10.09 4.90 13.71
CA SER A 70 9.38 6.09 13.21
C SER A 70 8.05 5.70 12.57
N THR A 71 7.99 4.59 11.85
CA THR A 71 6.74 4.05 11.30
C THR A 71 5.74 3.73 12.42
N VAL A 72 6.17 3.01 13.47
CA VAL A 72 5.29 2.62 14.58
C VAL A 72 4.74 3.85 15.30
N ALA A 73 5.58 4.86 15.56
CA ALA A 73 5.15 6.10 16.19
C ALA A 73 4.11 6.86 15.36
N LEU A 74 4.21 6.82 14.02
CA LEU A 74 3.23 7.48 13.14
C LEU A 74 1.95 6.66 12.94
N CYS A 75 1.96 5.38 13.30
CA CYS A 75 0.85 4.44 13.09
C CYS A 75 0.11 4.06 14.38
N ASP A 76 0.43 4.67 15.51
CA ASP A 76 -0.16 4.35 16.82
C ASP A 76 -1.54 4.99 17.07
N GLY A 77 -2.02 5.82 16.14
CA GLY A 77 -3.30 6.53 16.23
C GLY A 77 -3.27 7.83 17.03
N SER A 78 -2.11 8.25 17.54
CA SER A 78 -1.95 9.51 18.29
C SER A 78 -1.71 10.73 17.38
N VAL A 79 -1.41 10.50 16.10
CA VAL A 79 -1.13 11.54 15.11
C VAL A 79 -2.38 12.34 14.78
N THR A 80 -2.26 13.68 14.83
CA THR A 80 -3.31 14.63 14.47
C THR A 80 -3.02 15.36 13.14
N ASP A 81 -1.74 15.47 12.76
CA ASP A 81 -1.33 15.94 11.43
C ASP A 81 -1.21 14.76 10.45
N TYR A 82 -2.37 14.32 9.96
CA TYR A 82 -2.47 13.20 9.04
C TYR A 82 -1.70 13.43 7.73
N GLN A 83 -1.62 14.67 7.23
CA GLN A 83 -1.04 14.94 5.92
C GLN A 83 0.49 14.85 5.95
N SER A 84 1.11 15.40 6.99
CA SER A 84 2.56 15.27 7.20
C SER A 84 2.95 13.82 7.46
N ALA A 85 2.18 13.11 8.30
CA ALA A 85 2.43 11.70 8.57
C ALA A 85 2.27 10.82 7.34
N LEU A 86 1.23 11.07 6.52
CA LEU A 86 1.03 10.40 5.23
C LEU A 86 2.22 10.58 4.29
N THR A 87 2.80 11.79 4.24
CA THR A 87 3.96 12.08 3.38
C THR A 87 5.17 11.27 3.82
N ILE A 88 5.45 11.23 5.12
CA ILE A 88 6.57 10.47 5.68
C ILE A 88 6.37 8.98 5.45
N LEU A 89 5.19 8.44 5.81
CA LEU A 89 4.89 7.02 5.66
C LEU A 89 4.86 6.58 4.20
N SER A 90 4.37 7.41 3.27
CA SER A 90 4.40 7.09 1.84
C SER A 90 5.84 6.95 1.32
N ASN A 91 6.75 7.83 1.76
CA ASN A 91 8.17 7.72 1.43
C ASN A 91 8.79 6.46 2.04
N THR A 92 8.48 6.17 3.31
CA THR A 92 8.93 4.95 3.99
C THR A 92 8.42 3.70 3.26
N ALA A 93 7.14 3.67 2.87
CA ALA A 93 6.54 2.58 2.13
C ALA A 93 7.27 2.39 0.78
N PHE A 94 7.53 3.47 0.05
CA PHE A 94 8.28 3.41 -1.19
C PHE A 94 9.68 2.82 -0.97
N THR A 95 10.44 3.30 0.01
CA THR A 95 11.76 2.77 0.35
C THR A 95 11.70 1.28 0.66
N LEU A 96 10.77 0.84 1.52
CA LEU A 96 10.62 -0.57 1.88
C LEU A 96 10.24 -1.44 0.68
N LEU A 97 9.36 -0.97 -0.21
CA LEU A 97 8.97 -1.66 -1.44
C LEU A 97 10.12 -1.77 -2.45
N THR A 98 11.09 -0.85 -2.41
CA THR A 98 12.27 -0.91 -3.27
C THR A 98 13.35 -1.87 -2.78
N ILE A 99 13.27 -2.35 -1.54
CA ILE A 99 14.17 -3.39 -1.03
C ILE A 99 13.96 -4.65 -1.86
N ARG A 100 14.98 -5.01 -2.63
CA ARG A 100 14.97 -6.22 -3.45
C ARG A 100 15.56 -7.38 -2.67
N LYS A 101 15.06 -8.58 -3.00
CA LYS A 101 15.78 -9.82 -2.73
C LYS A 101 17.18 -9.72 -3.33
N GLY A 102 18.19 -9.90 -2.49
CA GLY A 102 19.59 -9.75 -2.84
C GLY A 102 20.40 -10.33 -1.69
N ALA A 103 20.67 -11.64 -1.77
CA ALA A 103 21.68 -12.26 -0.94
C ALA A 103 23.04 -11.66 -1.34
N GLU A 104 23.82 -11.22 -0.37
CA GLU A 104 25.24 -10.96 -0.60
C GLU A 104 25.85 -12.28 -1.09
N SER A 105 26.39 -12.26 -2.32
CA SER A 105 27.07 -13.39 -2.95
C SER A 105 28.51 -13.43 -2.49
#